data_AF-A0A3R8K5D2-F1
#
_entry.id   AF-A0A3R8K5D2-F1
#
_cell.length_a   1.000
_cell.length_b   1.000
_cell.length_c   1.000
_cell.angle_alpha   90.00
_cell.angle_beta   90.00
_cell.angle_gamma   90.00
#
_symmetry.space_group_name_H-M   'P 1'
#
loop_
_entity.id
_entity.type
_entity.pdbx_description
1 polymer ?
#
loop_
_entity_poly.entity_id
_entity_poly.type
_entity_poly.pdbx_seq_one_letter_code
_entity_poly.pdbx_strand_id
1 'polypeptide(L)'
;MKTHMIKNIIRDVPRLRAIYANVAVLATAAALPLLVPSGLRAADYTSTRLANGTVLTLDSDDTVTTTGTSLSAQNGGSIAISPVNGSIAVTRTNNTSGYSVDANGSGSRINMGINSSVISGAGGIRAQSDATVTANAISITGGSEITPISANNIRGASAASGGQLSLGSNSTIKMYVGDEATNVAGIYGTGSGTNITVTDHLQVEIVGGFIPPSGYTNMARGVSVSDGAVVDWGTNANIKVLDGIGISVSSANSSTTVGTGAYVEANAAIHGTSGTMTATDGIFRGVGTNGAGIIVSQGFNVTLTDSDVYGERTGIVVVSNTASDSGLPASVTISGGTTTSGTGALIRSSSSNETLYSTEMTVTFKDGAQAVGGSGVFYETGMLPTAGSAASIIVQGAGTNAVGVFLDDGANLISTLTVSDGATWSSVGSSNMDNLILDEANVLLTLDSLSDTITAGDTLTLTGANSVTVGLTNDFLAAVLADSTYYDLDTNALITGSTLDGTGSLGYTVLDHNDAGSTWTVTDLGSGWVRIGDISAVPEPATYAALAGLAIMAYAVIVRRRR
;
A
#
# COMPACT_ATOMS: atom_id res chain seq x y z
N MET A 1 46.72 111.37 21.92
CA MET A 1 46.36 110.30 20.96
C MET A 1 46.92 108.99 21.51
N LYS A 2 46.03 108.14 22.05
CA LYS A 2 46.37 106.88 22.71
C LYS A 2 46.09 105.74 21.73
N THR A 3 47.13 104.99 21.39
CA THR A 3 47.09 103.75 20.61
C THR A 3 47.60 102.67 21.53
N HIS A 4 46.80 101.63 21.83
CA HIS A 4 47.20 100.25 22.18
C HIS A 4 46.00 99.43 22.68
N MET A 5 45.39 98.71 21.75
CA MET A 5 44.60 97.48 21.93
C MET A 5 45.36 96.49 21.03
N ILE A 6 45.99 95.40 21.48
CA ILE A 6 45.42 94.17 22.03
C ILE A 6 46.58 93.42 22.72
N LYS A 7 46.43 93.09 24.00
CA LYS A 7 47.22 92.06 24.69
C LYS A 7 46.23 90.99 25.18
N ASN A 8 46.66 89.74 25.08
CA ASN A 8 46.02 88.50 25.55
C ASN A 8 45.01 87.88 24.58
N ILE A 9 45.47 86.87 23.82
CA ILE A 9 45.02 85.46 23.80
C ILE A 9 45.98 84.74 22.83
N ILE A 10 47.20 84.46 23.28
CA ILE A 10 48.10 83.45 22.67
C ILE A 10 48.73 82.69 23.83
N ARG A 11 47.93 81.83 24.46
CA ARG A 11 48.37 80.81 25.43
C ARG A 11 47.17 79.88 25.67
N ASP A 12 46.85 79.05 24.67
CA ASP A 12 46.11 77.78 24.84
C ASP A 12 45.89 77.00 23.50
N VAL A 13 46.83 77.11 22.55
CA VAL A 13 46.74 76.39 21.27
C VAL A 13 47.07 74.87 21.35
N PRO A 14 47.79 74.32 22.36
CA PRO A 14 47.99 72.87 22.44
C PRO A 14 46.78 72.07 22.94
N ARG A 15 45.85 72.68 23.69
CA ARG A 15 44.73 71.95 24.32
C ARG A 15 43.49 71.78 23.44
N LEU A 16 43.33 72.58 22.39
CA LEU A 16 42.26 72.41 21.40
C LEU A 16 42.50 71.25 20.43
N ARG A 17 43.76 70.93 20.08
CA ARG A 17 44.05 69.75 19.23
C ARG A 17 43.78 68.41 19.91
N ALA A 18 43.93 68.31 21.23
CA ALA A 18 43.66 67.09 21.97
C ALA A 18 42.14 66.80 22.12
N ILE A 19 41.31 67.84 22.20
CA ILE A 19 39.85 67.68 22.28
C ILE A 19 39.27 67.30 20.90
N TYR A 20 39.76 67.88 19.80
CA TYR A 20 39.34 67.45 18.45
C TYR A 20 39.84 66.06 18.06
N ALA A 21 41.01 65.62 18.57
CA ALA A 21 41.48 64.25 18.34
C ALA A 21 40.63 63.22 19.12
N ASN A 22 40.25 63.50 20.37
CA ASN A 22 39.44 62.58 21.15
C ASN A 22 37.94 62.61 20.79
N VAL A 23 37.40 63.72 20.30
CA VAL A 23 36.02 63.75 19.76
C VAL A 23 35.95 63.08 18.38
N ALA A 24 37.02 63.18 17.56
CA ALA A 24 37.08 62.43 16.30
C ALA A 24 37.22 60.91 16.53
N VAL A 25 37.98 60.48 17.55
CA VAL A 25 38.14 59.05 17.91
C VAL A 25 36.90 58.50 18.63
N LEU A 26 36.18 59.31 19.42
CA LEU A 26 34.93 58.87 20.04
C LEU A 26 33.74 58.92 19.06
N ALA A 27 33.75 59.81 18.06
CA ALA A 27 32.74 59.85 16.99
C ALA A 27 32.99 58.78 15.90
N THR A 28 34.23 58.31 15.70
CA THR A 28 34.49 57.13 14.84
C THR A 28 34.26 55.80 15.56
N ALA A 29 34.25 55.78 16.90
CA ALA A 29 33.80 54.63 17.69
C ALA A 29 32.27 54.60 17.90
N ALA A 30 31.59 55.75 17.90
CA ALA A 30 30.13 55.86 18.00
C ALA A 30 29.38 55.92 16.65
N ALA A 31 30.13 55.89 15.53
CA ALA A 31 29.62 55.70 14.17
C ALA A 31 30.09 54.37 13.56
N LEU A 32 30.49 53.39 14.38
CA LEU A 32 30.14 52.02 14.06
C LEU A 32 28.61 52.00 14.05
N PRO A 33 27.93 51.84 12.89
CA PRO A 33 26.66 51.15 13.01
C PRO A 33 27.00 49.88 13.78
N LEU A 34 26.26 49.63 14.84
CA LEU A 34 25.91 48.29 15.24
C LEU A 34 25.89 47.44 13.95
N LEU A 35 26.97 46.72 13.64
CA LEU A 35 26.91 45.53 12.81
C LEU A 35 26.24 44.49 13.71
N VAL A 36 24.96 44.75 14.00
CA VAL A 36 23.99 43.69 13.95
C VAL A 36 24.14 43.16 12.52
N PRO A 37 24.46 41.88 12.29
CA PRO A 37 24.33 41.29 10.97
C PRO A 37 22.83 41.26 10.63
N SER A 38 22.25 42.42 10.33
CA SER A 38 20.95 42.55 9.70
C SER A 38 21.20 42.53 8.20
N GLY A 39 21.12 41.33 7.63
CA GLY A 39 21.08 41.10 6.19
C GLY A 39 22.37 40.55 5.60
N LEU A 40 22.71 39.28 5.88
CA LEU A 40 23.25 38.43 4.83
C LEU A 40 22.21 38.47 3.70
N ARG A 41 22.49 39.20 2.63
CA ARG A 41 21.63 39.17 1.45
C ARG A 41 21.87 37.82 0.79
N ALA A 42 20.79 37.06 0.63
CA ALA A 42 20.74 35.92 -0.28
C ALA A 42 21.46 36.27 -1.60
N ALA A 43 22.40 35.43 -2.01
CA ALA A 43 23.09 35.56 -3.29
C ALA A 43 22.38 34.73 -4.37
N ASP A 44 22.21 35.32 -5.55
CA ASP A 44 21.66 34.66 -6.72
C ASP A 44 22.79 34.26 -7.69
N TYR A 45 23.04 32.96 -7.82
CA TYR A 45 24.02 32.41 -8.76
C TYR A 45 23.32 31.94 -10.04
N THR A 46 23.76 32.43 -11.20
CA THR A 46 23.22 32.02 -12.51
C THR A 46 24.07 30.96 -13.22
N SER A 47 25.00 30.33 -12.50
CA SER A 47 25.96 29.34 -13.02
C SER A 47 26.11 28.18 -12.06
N THR A 48 26.50 27.01 -12.57
CA THR A 48 26.72 25.80 -11.78
C THR A 48 27.68 26.07 -10.62
N ARG A 49 27.29 25.63 -9.43
CA ARG A 49 28.17 25.60 -8.25
C ARG A 49 28.76 24.20 -8.15
N LEU A 50 30.06 24.10 -8.38
CA LEU A 50 30.80 22.84 -8.40
C LEU A 50 31.82 22.80 -7.27
N ALA A 51 31.71 21.79 -6.40
CA ALA A 51 32.76 21.39 -5.47
C ALA A 51 33.48 20.17 -6.04
N ASN A 52 34.70 20.35 -6.56
CA ASN A 52 35.51 19.27 -7.12
C ASN A 52 36.78 19.10 -6.27
N GLY A 53 36.86 18.01 -5.49
CA GLY A 53 37.95 17.77 -4.54
C GLY A 53 38.15 18.86 -3.47
N THR A 54 37.16 19.74 -3.29
CA THR A 54 37.21 20.95 -2.47
C THR A 54 35.93 21.09 -1.65
N VAL A 55 35.95 21.95 -0.63
CA VAL A 55 34.75 22.30 0.14
C VAL A 55 34.23 23.65 -0.36
N LEU A 56 32.96 23.69 -0.71
CA LEU A 56 32.21 24.90 -1.01
C LEU A 56 31.17 25.14 0.09
N THR A 57 31.17 26.33 0.68
CA THR A 57 30.12 26.76 1.61
C THR A 57 29.25 27.79 0.92
N LEU A 58 27.93 27.60 1.00
CA LEU A 58 26.92 28.56 0.55
C LEU A 58 26.20 29.12 1.78
N ASP A 59 25.71 30.35 1.69
CA ASP A 59 24.97 30.96 2.78
C ASP A 59 23.50 30.55 2.70
N SER A 60 22.81 30.57 3.85
CA SER A 60 21.37 30.34 3.89
C SER A 60 20.65 31.36 3.02
N ASP A 61 19.59 30.90 2.36
CA ASP A 61 18.72 31.64 1.45
C ASP A 61 19.35 31.99 0.10
N ASP A 62 20.58 31.54 -0.16
CA ASP A 62 21.17 31.59 -1.50
C ASP A 62 20.27 30.86 -2.52
N THR A 63 20.27 31.35 -3.76
CA THR A 63 19.58 30.73 -4.89
C THR A 63 20.56 30.39 -6.00
N VAL A 64 20.47 29.18 -6.54
CA VAL A 64 21.28 28.73 -7.68
C VAL A 64 20.36 28.39 -8.84
N THR A 65 20.44 29.17 -9.93
CA THR A 65 19.64 29.00 -11.14
C THR A 65 20.52 28.68 -12.34
N THR A 66 20.27 27.58 -13.04
CA THR A 66 21.08 27.17 -14.20
C THR A 66 20.27 26.46 -15.28
N THR A 67 20.84 26.33 -16.48
CA THR A 67 20.33 25.43 -17.55
C THR A 67 20.97 24.03 -17.49
N GLY A 68 22.23 23.94 -17.04
CA GLY A 68 22.93 22.68 -16.70
C GLY A 68 22.68 22.24 -15.25
N THR A 69 23.43 21.27 -14.74
CA THR A 69 23.41 20.90 -13.31
C THR A 69 23.63 22.14 -12.44
N SER A 70 22.78 22.37 -11.43
CA SER A 70 22.83 23.60 -10.62
C SER A 70 23.83 23.49 -9.48
N LEU A 71 23.75 22.41 -8.70
CA LEU A 71 24.71 22.07 -7.64
C LEU A 71 25.38 20.73 -7.96
N SER A 72 26.70 20.67 -7.88
CA SER A 72 27.42 19.41 -8.08
C SER A 72 28.61 19.26 -7.15
N ALA A 73 28.76 18.07 -6.57
CA ALA A 73 29.93 17.65 -5.80
C ALA A 73 30.59 16.45 -6.48
N GLN A 74 31.89 16.54 -6.75
CA GLN A 74 32.65 15.54 -7.49
C GLN A 74 34.01 15.27 -6.86
N ASN A 75 34.55 14.07 -7.10
CA ASN A 75 35.89 13.65 -6.68
C ASN A 75 36.21 13.96 -5.20
N GLY A 76 35.31 13.63 -4.28
CA GLY A 76 35.49 13.90 -2.85
C GLY A 76 35.17 15.34 -2.44
N GLY A 77 34.63 16.16 -3.35
CA GLY A 77 34.19 17.52 -3.05
C GLY A 77 32.98 17.56 -2.12
N SER A 78 32.85 18.63 -1.34
CA SER A 78 31.74 18.80 -0.41
C SER A 78 31.06 20.16 -0.57
N ILE A 79 29.73 20.17 -0.57
CA ILE A 79 28.92 21.39 -0.47
C ILE A 79 28.21 21.37 0.89
N ALA A 80 28.32 22.47 1.64
CA ALA A 80 27.64 22.68 2.91
C ALA A 80 26.94 24.05 2.93
N ILE A 81 25.85 24.16 3.69
CA ILE A 81 25.15 25.42 3.92
C ILE A 81 25.54 26.00 5.28
N SER A 82 25.71 27.32 5.34
CA SER A 82 26.00 28.10 6.54
C SER A 82 24.80 29.00 6.89
N PRO A 83 24.29 28.95 8.13
CA PRO A 83 24.63 27.99 9.19
C PRO A 83 24.25 26.55 8.79
N VAL A 84 24.68 25.55 9.57
CA VAL A 84 24.51 24.11 9.29
C VAL A 84 23.04 23.68 9.06
N ASN A 85 22.08 24.51 9.47
CA ASN A 85 20.64 24.36 9.23
C ASN A 85 20.06 25.53 8.40
N GLY A 86 20.82 26.09 7.48
CA GLY A 86 20.29 27.05 6.51
C GLY A 86 19.49 26.36 5.40
N SER A 87 18.79 27.15 4.60
CA SER A 87 18.06 26.72 3.40
C SER A 87 18.79 27.14 2.13
N ILE A 88 18.57 26.44 1.02
CA ILE A 88 18.98 26.87 -0.32
C ILE A 88 17.85 26.62 -1.32
N ALA A 89 17.75 27.49 -2.33
CA ALA A 89 16.88 27.30 -3.47
C ALA A 89 17.69 26.90 -4.71
N VAL A 90 17.29 25.84 -5.39
CA VAL A 90 17.96 25.33 -6.58
C VAL A 90 16.96 25.26 -7.72
N THR A 91 17.22 25.95 -8.82
CA THR A 91 16.35 25.95 -9.99
C THR A 91 17.13 25.53 -11.23
N ARG A 92 16.68 24.47 -11.89
CA ARG A 92 17.20 24.05 -13.19
C ARG A 92 16.13 24.17 -14.26
N THR A 93 16.27 25.16 -15.14
CA THR A 93 15.31 25.44 -16.22
C THR A 93 15.65 24.73 -17.53
N ASN A 94 14.64 24.37 -18.33
CA ASN A 94 14.75 23.93 -19.73
C ASN A 94 15.60 22.68 -19.97
N ASN A 95 15.49 21.70 -19.09
CA ASN A 95 16.31 20.50 -19.17
C ASN A 95 15.46 19.23 -19.31
N THR A 96 15.91 18.30 -20.14
CA THR A 96 15.27 17.01 -20.40
C THR A 96 16.04 15.82 -19.79
N SER A 97 17.20 16.02 -19.14
CA SER A 97 17.97 14.91 -18.55
C SER A 97 18.94 15.28 -17.42
N GLY A 98 19.19 14.35 -16.51
CA GLY A 98 20.09 14.55 -15.36
C GLY A 98 19.44 15.31 -14.20
N TYR A 99 20.26 15.73 -13.23
CA TYR A 99 19.80 16.19 -11.91
C TYR A 99 20.11 17.67 -11.65
N SER A 100 19.31 18.33 -10.82
CA SER A 100 19.56 19.72 -10.40
C SER A 100 20.63 19.76 -9.31
N VAL A 101 20.63 18.76 -8.43
CA VAL A 101 21.66 18.53 -7.41
C VAL A 101 22.27 17.14 -7.64
N ASP A 102 23.60 17.08 -7.82
CA ASP A 102 24.28 15.83 -8.17
C ASP A 102 25.58 15.65 -7.37
N ALA A 103 25.56 14.73 -6.41
CA ALA A 103 26.76 14.25 -5.73
C ALA A 103 27.23 12.96 -6.41
N ASN A 104 28.45 13.01 -6.97
CA ASN A 104 28.99 11.93 -7.77
C ASN A 104 30.44 11.61 -7.37
N GLY A 105 30.72 10.34 -7.10
CA GLY A 105 32.06 9.85 -6.85
C GLY A 105 32.39 9.75 -5.37
N SER A 106 33.35 8.88 -5.07
CA SER A 106 33.64 8.46 -3.71
C SER A 106 34.00 9.64 -2.81
N GLY A 107 33.32 9.71 -1.66
CA GLY A 107 33.53 10.77 -0.67
C GLY A 107 32.88 12.11 -1.01
N SER A 108 32.24 12.27 -2.16
CA SER A 108 31.51 13.49 -2.52
C SER A 108 30.28 13.66 -1.61
N ARG A 109 30.04 14.87 -1.12
CA ARG A 109 28.96 15.14 -0.14
C ARG A 109 28.21 16.43 -0.44
N ILE A 110 26.89 16.40 -0.40
CA ILE A 110 26.06 17.63 -0.42
C ILE A 110 25.14 17.61 0.79
N ASN A 111 25.30 18.58 1.69
CA ASN A 111 24.33 18.85 2.75
C ASN A 111 23.50 20.07 2.34
N MET A 112 22.23 19.82 2.04
CA MET A 112 21.27 20.85 1.64
C MET A 112 20.59 21.54 2.82
N GLY A 113 20.96 21.27 4.07
CA GLY A 113 20.39 21.95 5.23
C GLY A 113 18.89 21.66 5.40
N ILE A 114 18.14 22.62 5.96
CA ILE A 114 16.71 22.47 6.28
C ILE A 114 15.83 23.31 5.35
N ASN A 115 14.62 22.86 5.03
CA ASN A 115 13.62 23.61 4.25
C ASN A 115 14.14 24.06 2.87
N SER A 116 15.07 23.30 2.29
CA SER A 116 15.60 23.59 0.97
C SER A 116 14.61 23.25 -0.14
N SER A 117 14.75 23.92 -1.27
CA SER A 117 13.85 23.74 -2.41
C SER A 117 14.61 23.43 -3.70
N VAL A 118 14.06 22.52 -4.51
CA VAL A 118 14.58 22.16 -5.82
C VAL A 118 13.46 22.20 -6.84
N ILE A 119 13.58 23.07 -7.83
CA ILE A 119 12.72 23.12 -9.00
C ILE A 119 13.50 22.58 -10.19
N SER A 120 13.00 21.52 -10.81
CA SER A 120 13.69 20.84 -11.91
C SER A 120 12.80 20.65 -13.13
N GLY A 121 13.36 20.87 -14.33
CA GLY A 121 12.78 20.39 -15.58
C GLY A 121 12.96 18.88 -15.84
N ALA A 122 13.84 18.22 -15.09
CA ALA A 122 14.10 16.78 -15.19
C ALA A 122 14.28 16.15 -13.79
N GLY A 123 15.49 15.71 -13.42
CA GLY A 123 15.77 15.10 -12.13
C GLY A 123 15.98 16.12 -11.01
N GLY A 124 15.50 15.83 -9.79
CA GLY A 124 15.67 16.71 -8.63
C GLY A 124 17.08 16.55 -8.05
N ILE A 125 17.29 15.51 -7.24
CA ILE A 125 18.54 15.27 -6.53
C ILE A 125 19.08 13.85 -6.75
N ARG A 126 20.41 13.68 -6.75
CA ARG A 126 21.07 12.38 -6.83
C ARG A 126 22.31 12.26 -5.95
N ALA A 127 22.45 11.09 -5.33
CA ALA A 127 23.71 10.58 -4.79
C ALA A 127 24.16 9.34 -5.57
N GLN A 128 25.40 9.31 -6.09
CA GLN A 128 25.90 8.11 -6.77
C GLN A 128 27.39 7.85 -6.60
N SER A 129 27.80 6.59 -6.77
CA SER A 129 29.20 6.16 -6.72
C SER A 129 29.85 6.49 -5.37
N ASP A 130 29.27 5.95 -4.29
CA ASP A 130 29.68 6.17 -2.90
C ASP A 130 29.64 7.64 -2.43
N ALA A 131 28.80 8.47 -3.08
CA ALA A 131 28.52 9.83 -2.66
C ALA A 131 27.35 9.90 -1.67
N THR A 132 27.24 11.01 -0.96
CA THR A 132 26.16 11.26 0.01
C THR A 132 25.43 12.55 -0.28
N VAL A 133 24.10 12.51 -0.25
CA VAL A 133 23.24 13.70 -0.18
C VAL A 133 22.38 13.63 1.08
N THR A 134 22.36 14.73 1.83
CA THR A 134 21.51 14.88 3.01
C THR A 134 20.69 16.16 2.86
N ALA A 135 19.39 16.06 3.09
CA ALA A 135 18.49 17.20 3.07
C ALA A 135 17.41 17.02 4.14
N ASN A 136 17.19 18.02 4.98
CA ASN A 136 16.17 17.98 6.03
C ASN A 136 14.94 18.79 5.57
N ALA A 137 13.75 18.20 5.56
CA ALA A 137 12.52 18.85 5.07
C ALA A 137 12.67 19.51 3.68
N ILE A 138 13.08 18.75 2.66
CA ILE A 138 13.28 19.27 1.31
C ILE A 138 11.98 19.27 0.49
N SER A 139 11.77 20.30 -0.33
CA SER A 139 10.70 20.33 -1.34
C SER A 139 11.27 20.21 -2.75
N ILE A 140 10.95 19.13 -3.45
CA ILE A 140 11.34 18.89 -4.84
C ILE A 140 10.10 19.02 -5.73
N THR A 141 10.16 19.90 -6.72
CA THR A 141 9.11 20.07 -7.73
C THR A 141 9.67 19.83 -9.13
N GLY A 142 9.14 18.81 -9.80
CA GLY A 142 9.44 18.48 -11.18
C GLY A 142 8.32 18.93 -12.13
N GLY A 143 8.63 19.79 -13.10
CA GLY A 143 7.63 20.29 -14.05
C GLY A 143 6.53 21.16 -13.43
N SER A 144 5.46 21.42 -14.19
CA SER A 144 4.25 22.11 -13.73
C SER A 144 3.01 21.60 -14.46
N GLU A 145 1.80 21.93 -13.99
CA GLU A 145 0.54 21.62 -14.70
C GLU A 145 0.52 22.19 -16.12
N ILE A 146 1.14 23.36 -16.33
CA ILE A 146 1.17 24.05 -17.63
C ILE A 146 2.26 23.47 -18.53
N THR A 147 3.38 23.06 -17.93
CA THR A 147 4.57 22.54 -18.62
C THR A 147 5.01 21.23 -17.95
N PRO A 148 4.26 20.13 -18.19
CA PRO A 148 4.60 18.85 -17.59
C PRO A 148 5.90 18.30 -18.20
N ILE A 149 6.58 17.42 -17.46
CA ILE A 149 7.80 16.78 -17.93
C ILE A 149 7.45 15.75 -19.01
N SER A 150 8.03 15.87 -20.21
CA SER A 150 7.87 14.91 -21.32
C SER A 150 9.11 14.04 -21.57
N ALA A 151 10.04 14.01 -20.60
CA ALA A 151 11.31 13.33 -20.73
C ALA A 151 11.31 11.93 -20.08
N ASN A 152 12.27 11.10 -20.47
CA ASN A 152 12.42 9.72 -19.99
C ASN A 152 13.40 9.63 -18.81
N ASN A 153 13.23 8.61 -17.96
CA ASN A 153 14.13 8.31 -16.83
C ASN A 153 14.22 9.46 -15.81
N ILE A 154 13.06 10.01 -15.44
CA ILE A 154 12.98 11.18 -14.56
C ILE A 154 12.82 10.72 -13.12
N ARG A 155 13.55 11.38 -12.22
CA ARG A 155 13.69 11.01 -10.81
C ARG A 155 13.59 12.24 -9.91
N GLY A 156 12.64 12.27 -8.98
CA GLY A 156 12.57 13.32 -7.97
C GLY A 156 13.82 13.29 -7.08
N ALA A 157 14.02 12.18 -6.39
CA ALA A 157 15.21 11.90 -5.61
C ALA A 157 15.77 10.51 -5.93
N SER A 158 17.08 10.38 -6.08
CA SER A 158 17.69 9.12 -6.46
C SER A 158 18.99 8.83 -5.72
N ALA A 159 19.22 7.55 -5.45
CA ALA A 159 20.53 7.04 -5.10
C ALA A 159 20.91 5.87 -6.03
N ALA A 160 22.19 5.80 -6.41
CA ALA A 160 22.69 4.76 -7.30
C ALA A 160 24.10 4.27 -6.93
N SER A 161 24.38 2.97 -7.13
CA SER A 161 25.70 2.33 -6.97
C SER A 161 26.50 2.82 -5.75
N GLY A 162 26.16 2.36 -4.55
CA GLY A 162 26.79 2.77 -3.29
C GLY A 162 26.35 4.15 -2.77
N GLY A 163 25.57 4.89 -3.56
CA GLY A 163 25.05 6.20 -3.18
C GLY A 163 24.17 6.15 -1.92
N GLN A 164 24.32 7.17 -1.08
CA GLN A 164 23.57 7.33 0.17
C GLN A 164 22.72 8.60 0.09
N LEU A 165 21.40 8.46 0.22
CA LEU A 165 20.48 9.60 0.26
C LEU A 165 19.70 9.58 1.57
N SER A 166 19.71 10.71 2.28
CA SER A 166 18.95 10.88 3.52
C SER A 166 18.03 12.10 3.42
N LEU A 167 16.74 11.86 3.57
CA LEU A 167 15.69 12.86 3.60
C LEU A 167 15.14 12.98 5.03
N GLY A 168 15.15 14.19 5.56
CA GLY A 168 14.56 14.49 6.86
C GLY A 168 13.04 14.51 6.83
N SER A 169 12.44 14.81 7.99
CA SER A 169 10.99 14.85 8.14
C SER A 169 10.31 15.87 7.24
N ASN A 170 9.07 15.61 6.81
CA ASN A 170 8.27 16.53 5.98
C ASN A 170 8.89 16.83 4.61
N SER A 171 9.71 15.93 4.08
CA SER A 171 10.23 16.07 2.72
C SER A 171 9.12 15.81 1.70
N THR A 172 9.01 16.65 0.68
CA THR A 172 7.98 16.57 -0.36
C THR A 172 8.60 16.43 -1.74
N ILE A 173 8.01 15.58 -2.57
CA ILE A 173 8.39 15.35 -3.95
C ILE A 173 7.11 15.40 -4.77
N LYS A 174 6.94 16.47 -5.56
CA LYS A 174 5.81 16.62 -6.47
C LYS A 174 6.30 16.66 -7.91
N MET A 175 5.73 15.83 -8.77
CA MET A 175 6.12 15.75 -10.17
C MET A 175 4.91 15.83 -11.08
N TYR A 176 4.94 16.73 -12.06
CA TYR A 176 3.95 16.84 -13.12
C TYR A 176 4.51 16.20 -14.38
N VAL A 177 3.84 15.14 -14.84
CA VAL A 177 4.35 14.22 -15.86
C VAL A 177 3.39 14.21 -17.04
N GLY A 178 3.94 14.42 -18.24
CA GLY A 178 3.18 14.40 -19.49
C GLY A 178 3.08 12.99 -20.06
N ASP A 179 2.19 12.80 -21.02
CA ASP A 179 1.87 11.48 -21.59
C ASP A 179 3.05 10.80 -22.30
N GLU A 180 4.03 11.57 -22.75
CA GLU A 180 5.22 11.06 -23.46
C GLU A 180 6.33 10.58 -22.51
N ALA A 181 6.26 10.94 -21.23
CA ALA A 181 7.31 10.60 -20.27
C ALA A 181 7.23 9.12 -19.88
N THR A 182 8.37 8.43 -20.00
CA THR A 182 8.47 7.02 -19.61
C THR A 182 9.45 6.84 -18.47
N ASN A 183 9.19 5.80 -17.65
CA ASN A 183 10.03 5.43 -16.52
C ASN A 183 10.26 6.63 -15.59
N VAL A 184 9.21 7.07 -14.90
CA VAL A 184 9.27 8.19 -13.93
C VAL A 184 9.23 7.62 -12.52
N ALA A 185 10.04 8.17 -11.63
CA ALA A 185 9.95 7.83 -10.21
C ALA A 185 10.07 9.05 -9.29
N GLY A 186 9.24 9.10 -8.25
CA GLY A 186 9.42 10.08 -7.16
C GLY A 186 10.73 9.81 -6.44
N ILE A 187 10.88 8.57 -5.92
CA ILE A 187 12.12 8.06 -5.33
C ILE A 187 12.60 6.83 -6.07
N TYR A 188 13.92 6.78 -6.33
CA TYR A 188 14.54 5.68 -7.07
C TYR A 188 15.88 5.26 -6.50
N GLY A 189 15.92 4.05 -5.96
CA GLY A 189 17.13 3.36 -5.52
C GLY A 189 17.52 2.26 -6.49
N THR A 190 18.77 2.27 -6.95
CA THR A 190 19.33 1.21 -7.81
C THR A 190 20.78 0.91 -7.45
N GLY A 191 21.22 -0.33 -7.66
CA GLY A 191 22.61 -0.75 -7.54
C GLY A 191 22.99 -1.17 -6.12
N SER A 192 24.01 -2.03 -6.03
CA SER A 192 24.46 -2.59 -4.77
C SER A 192 25.03 -1.53 -3.82
N GLY A 193 24.78 -1.70 -2.52
CA GLY A 193 25.24 -0.79 -1.47
C GLY A 193 24.50 0.56 -1.41
N THR A 194 23.49 0.75 -2.26
CA THR A 194 22.67 1.97 -2.29
C THR A 194 21.67 1.96 -1.15
N ASN A 195 21.63 3.05 -0.37
CA ASN A 195 20.61 3.26 0.65
C ASN A 195 19.89 4.60 0.46
N ILE A 196 18.58 4.57 0.57
CA ILE A 196 17.75 5.76 0.72
C ILE A 196 17.01 5.65 2.05
N THR A 197 17.13 6.70 2.87
CA THR A 197 16.49 6.75 4.19
C THR A 197 15.64 8.01 4.28
N VAL A 198 14.41 7.85 4.74
CA VAL A 198 13.53 8.97 5.06
C VAL A 198 13.16 8.90 6.53
N THR A 199 13.12 10.05 7.20
CA THR A 199 12.89 10.07 8.65
C THR A 199 11.40 9.89 8.99
N ASP A 200 10.53 10.76 8.46
CA ASP A 200 9.11 10.81 8.80
C ASP A 200 8.32 11.71 7.83
N HIS A 201 7.02 11.49 7.67
CA HIS A 201 6.11 12.35 6.89
C HIS A 201 6.63 12.66 5.47
N LEU A 202 7.17 11.67 4.76
CA LEU A 202 7.47 11.81 3.34
C LEU A 202 6.18 12.05 2.56
N GLN A 203 6.18 12.98 1.61
CA GLN A 203 5.09 13.12 0.64
C GLN A 203 5.62 12.95 -0.78
N VAL A 204 5.05 12.00 -1.53
CA VAL A 204 5.32 11.81 -2.95
C VAL A 204 4.01 11.90 -3.71
N GLU A 205 3.91 12.87 -4.62
CA GLU A 205 2.77 13.01 -5.51
C GLU A 205 3.26 13.07 -6.95
N ILE A 206 2.76 12.16 -7.79
CA ILE A 206 2.99 12.21 -9.23
C ILE A 206 1.64 12.45 -9.90
N VAL A 207 1.54 13.57 -10.62
CA VAL A 207 0.34 14.02 -11.32
C VAL A 207 0.53 13.80 -12.82
N GLY A 208 -0.35 13.02 -13.42
CA GLY A 208 -0.27 12.62 -14.83
C GLY A 208 0.65 11.41 -15.06
N GLY A 209 0.92 11.14 -16.33
CA GLY A 209 1.63 9.95 -16.79
C GLY A 209 0.68 8.96 -17.47
N PHE A 210 1.05 8.52 -18.67
CA PHE A 210 0.25 7.60 -19.46
C PHE A 210 0.43 6.14 -18.99
N ILE A 211 -0.68 5.40 -18.89
CA ILE A 211 -0.67 3.95 -18.82
C ILE A 211 -0.70 3.44 -20.26
N PRO A 212 0.40 2.92 -20.84
CA PRO A 212 0.28 2.22 -22.10
C PRO A 212 -0.57 0.96 -21.92
N PRO A 213 -1.46 0.66 -22.88
CA PRO A 213 -2.29 -0.54 -22.86
C PRO A 213 -1.47 -1.86 -22.91
N SER A 214 -0.15 -1.78 -23.07
CA SER A 214 0.76 -2.93 -23.15
C SER A 214 2.04 -2.72 -22.31
N GLY A 215 1.96 -2.97 -20.99
CA GLY A 215 3.13 -3.29 -20.17
C GLY A 215 3.48 -2.32 -19.03
N TYR A 216 3.83 -2.89 -17.87
CA TYR A 216 4.19 -2.20 -16.62
C TYR A 216 5.55 -1.46 -16.66
N THR A 217 6.32 -1.57 -17.74
CA THR A 217 7.69 -1.05 -17.83
C THR A 217 7.78 0.48 -17.98
N ASN A 218 6.70 1.12 -18.45
CA ASN A 218 6.67 2.56 -18.74
C ASN A 218 5.91 3.41 -17.69
N MET A 219 5.43 2.81 -16.59
CA MET A 219 4.58 3.51 -15.63
C MET A 219 5.35 4.47 -14.70
N ALA A 220 4.67 5.53 -14.27
CA ALA A 220 5.10 6.35 -13.15
C ALA A 220 5.10 5.53 -11.85
N ARG A 221 6.11 5.73 -11.02
CA ARG A 221 6.27 5.02 -9.75
C ARG A 221 6.49 6.01 -8.62
N GLY A 222 5.72 5.94 -7.54
CA GLY A 222 6.02 6.78 -6.37
C GLY A 222 7.42 6.44 -5.87
N VAL A 223 7.65 5.13 -5.84
CA VAL A 223 8.81 4.47 -5.30
C VAL A 223 9.24 3.35 -6.22
N SER A 224 10.55 3.26 -6.47
CA SER A 224 11.12 2.17 -7.25
C SER A 224 12.47 1.75 -6.69
N VAL A 225 12.59 0.46 -6.37
CA VAL A 225 13.77 -0.15 -5.75
C VAL A 225 14.24 -1.32 -6.60
N SER A 226 15.48 -1.27 -7.07
CA SER A 226 16.06 -2.29 -7.94
C SER A 226 17.53 -2.56 -7.66
N ASP A 227 18.06 -3.63 -8.28
CA ASP A 227 19.49 -3.95 -8.39
C ASP A 227 20.27 -3.96 -7.07
N GLY A 228 19.63 -4.36 -5.97
CA GLY A 228 20.26 -4.50 -4.65
C GLY A 228 20.22 -3.24 -3.78
N ALA A 229 19.36 -2.28 -4.12
CA ALA A 229 19.12 -1.11 -3.29
C ALA A 229 18.24 -1.42 -2.08
N VAL A 230 18.45 -0.66 -1.00
CA VAL A 230 17.63 -0.69 0.21
C VAL A 230 16.98 0.67 0.41
N VAL A 231 15.66 0.70 0.63
CA VAL A 231 14.95 1.96 0.89
C VAL A 231 14.04 1.86 2.11
N ASP A 232 14.24 2.79 3.03
CA ASP A 232 13.43 2.99 4.24
C ASP A 232 12.66 4.31 4.14
N TRP A 233 11.32 4.24 4.21
CA TRP A 233 10.41 5.38 4.07
C TRP A 233 10.18 6.16 5.36
N GLY A 234 10.70 5.68 6.48
CA GLY A 234 10.34 6.21 7.79
C GLY A 234 8.85 6.05 8.08
N THR A 235 8.35 6.81 9.04
CA THR A 235 6.94 6.80 9.45
C THR A 235 6.08 7.78 8.66
N ASN A 236 4.76 7.57 8.64
CA ASN A 236 3.76 8.49 8.09
C ASN A 236 3.98 8.90 6.62
N ALA A 237 4.59 8.03 5.81
CA ALA A 237 4.82 8.30 4.40
C ALA A 237 3.48 8.35 3.64
N ASN A 238 3.29 9.36 2.78
CA ASN A 238 2.12 9.51 1.92
C ASN A 238 2.56 9.49 0.45
N ILE A 239 2.12 8.48 -0.29
CA ILE A 239 2.49 8.29 -1.70
C ILE A 239 1.20 8.25 -2.53
N LYS A 240 1.09 9.17 -3.50
CA LYS A 240 -0.05 9.25 -4.41
C LYS A 240 0.39 9.24 -5.87
N VAL A 241 0.02 8.18 -6.60
CA VAL A 241 0.36 7.96 -8.01
C VAL A 241 -0.82 7.28 -8.73
N LEU A 242 -1.88 8.05 -8.98
CA LEU A 242 -3.17 7.51 -9.44
C LEU A 242 -3.10 6.75 -10.77
N ASP A 243 -2.22 7.15 -11.67
CA ASP A 243 -2.04 6.54 -12.99
C ASP A 243 -0.81 5.60 -13.04
N GLY A 244 -0.30 5.19 -11.89
CA GLY A 244 0.96 4.44 -11.81
C GLY A 244 1.03 3.47 -10.64
N ILE A 245 2.25 3.13 -10.25
CA ILE A 245 2.53 2.21 -9.14
C ILE A 245 2.92 3.03 -7.91
N GLY A 246 2.37 2.71 -6.74
CA GLY A 246 2.80 3.32 -5.49
C GLY A 246 4.24 2.91 -5.17
N ILE A 247 4.41 1.62 -4.84
CA ILE A 247 5.68 1.00 -4.46
C ILE A 247 6.05 -0.11 -5.44
N SER A 248 7.28 -0.04 -5.97
CA SER A 248 7.82 -1.05 -6.88
C SER A 248 9.15 -1.63 -6.44
N VAL A 249 9.26 -2.96 -6.45
CA VAL A 249 10.49 -3.71 -6.12
C VAL A 249 10.75 -4.78 -7.17
N SER A 250 11.92 -4.78 -7.80
CA SER A 250 12.14 -5.58 -9.02
C SER A 250 13.42 -6.43 -9.05
N SER A 251 14.05 -6.70 -7.91
CA SER A 251 15.29 -7.48 -7.86
C SER A 251 15.44 -8.21 -6.52
N ALA A 252 15.90 -9.46 -6.57
CA ALA A 252 15.94 -10.40 -5.44
C ALA A 252 16.69 -9.88 -4.20
N ASN A 253 17.74 -9.07 -4.41
CA ASN A 253 18.56 -8.52 -3.33
C ASN A 253 18.09 -7.12 -2.89
N SER A 254 16.98 -6.63 -3.43
CA SER A 254 16.42 -5.34 -3.09
C SER A 254 15.40 -5.48 -1.97
N SER A 255 15.39 -4.51 -1.07
CA SER A 255 14.44 -4.48 0.03
C SER A 255 13.88 -3.10 0.26
N THR A 256 12.64 -3.05 0.74
CA THR A 256 12.02 -1.81 1.15
C THR A 256 11.20 -1.96 2.42
N THR A 257 11.33 -0.99 3.32
CA THR A 257 10.64 -0.98 4.62
C THR A 257 9.80 0.27 4.72
N VAL A 258 8.49 0.10 4.82
CA VAL A 258 7.53 1.19 5.06
C VAL A 258 7.21 1.25 6.55
N GLY A 259 7.57 2.36 7.20
CA GLY A 259 7.25 2.54 8.62
C GLY A 259 5.77 2.78 8.88
N THR A 260 5.43 2.75 10.17
CA THR A 260 4.08 2.97 10.73
C THR A 260 3.37 4.19 10.17
N GLY A 261 2.08 4.07 9.90
CA GLY A 261 1.18 5.17 9.51
C GLY A 261 1.25 5.56 8.03
N ALA A 262 1.86 4.74 7.19
CA ALA A 262 1.98 5.06 5.76
C ALA A 262 0.63 4.96 5.04
N TYR A 263 0.45 5.81 4.04
CA TYR A 263 -0.70 5.81 3.14
C TYR A 263 -0.23 5.81 1.68
N VAL A 264 -0.65 4.81 0.92
CA VAL A 264 -0.32 4.67 -0.51
C VAL A 264 -1.61 4.59 -1.31
N GLU A 265 -1.79 5.47 -2.28
CA GLU A 265 -2.92 5.46 -3.21
C GLU A 265 -2.41 5.51 -4.65
N ALA A 266 -2.59 4.42 -5.40
CA ALA A 266 -2.07 4.30 -6.76
C ALA A 266 -2.87 3.31 -7.61
N ASN A 267 -2.62 3.26 -8.91
CA ASN A 267 -3.27 2.29 -9.81
C ASN A 267 -3.02 0.83 -9.36
N ALA A 268 -1.78 0.59 -8.94
CA ALA A 268 -1.39 -0.55 -8.12
C ALA A 268 -0.62 -0.03 -6.91
N ALA A 269 -1.12 -0.25 -5.69
CA ALA A 269 -0.46 0.31 -4.51
C ALA A 269 0.92 -0.32 -4.29
N ILE A 270 1.00 -1.64 -4.38
CA ILE A 270 2.24 -2.42 -4.31
C ILE A 270 2.37 -3.27 -5.57
N HIS A 271 3.52 -3.22 -6.23
CA HIS A 271 3.83 -4.12 -7.34
C HIS A 271 5.30 -4.52 -7.33
N GLY A 272 5.59 -5.80 -7.10
CA GLY A 272 6.95 -6.30 -7.19
C GLY A 272 7.11 -7.59 -7.97
N THR A 273 8.26 -7.70 -8.62
CA THR A 273 8.65 -8.86 -9.41
C THR A 273 9.75 -9.69 -8.77
N SER A 274 10.47 -9.15 -7.79
CA SER A 274 11.45 -9.88 -6.97
C SER A 274 11.94 -8.98 -5.84
N GLY A 275 12.36 -9.57 -4.72
CA GLY A 275 12.89 -8.84 -3.56
C GLY A 275 11.96 -8.91 -2.35
N THR A 276 12.09 -7.95 -1.44
CA THR A 276 11.32 -7.94 -0.19
C THR A 276 10.68 -6.59 0.09
N MET A 277 9.48 -6.62 0.67
CA MET A 277 8.80 -5.46 1.20
C MET A 277 8.22 -5.78 2.58
N THR A 278 8.47 -4.90 3.55
CA THR A 278 7.82 -4.94 4.85
C THR A 278 7.06 -3.65 5.13
N ALA A 279 5.91 -3.76 5.77
CA ALA A 279 5.18 -2.61 6.29
C ALA A 279 4.47 -2.93 7.61
N THR A 280 4.23 -1.89 8.40
CA THR A 280 3.47 -1.98 9.64
C THR A 280 2.47 -0.83 9.69
N ASP A 281 1.24 -1.08 10.13
CA ASP A 281 0.21 -0.04 10.35
C ASP A 281 0.06 0.91 9.16
N GLY A 282 0.03 0.35 7.95
CA GLY A 282 -0.08 1.11 6.70
C GLY A 282 -1.42 0.90 6.00
N ILE A 283 -1.77 1.81 5.10
CA ILE A 283 -2.96 1.72 4.25
C ILE A 283 -2.50 1.72 2.78
N PHE A 284 -2.83 0.67 2.04
CA PHE A 284 -2.44 0.46 0.64
C PHE A 284 -3.69 0.37 -0.23
N ARG A 285 -3.95 1.39 -1.05
CA ARG A 285 -5.16 1.53 -1.86
C ARG A 285 -4.85 1.48 -3.34
N GLY A 286 -5.24 0.38 -3.98
CA GLY A 286 -5.27 0.21 -5.42
C GLY A 286 -6.53 0.82 -6.02
N VAL A 287 -6.38 1.81 -6.89
CA VAL A 287 -7.50 2.56 -7.50
C VAL A 287 -7.46 2.53 -9.04
N GLY A 288 -8.53 2.94 -9.70
CA GLY A 288 -8.57 3.08 -11.16
C GLY A 288 -8.60 1.76 -11.93
N THR A 289 -8.00 1.75 -13.12
CA THR A 289 -8.22 0.69 -14.14
C THR A 289 -7.75 -0.70 -13.74
N ASN A 290 -6.57 -0.84 -13.13
CA ASN A 290 -6.18 -2.11 -12.51
C ASN A 290 -6.82 -2.24 -11.14
N GLY A 291 -6.81 -1.17 -10.33
CA GLY A 291 -7.45 -1.15 -9.02
C GLY A 291 -6.93 -2.24 -8.08
N ALA A 292 -5.63 -2.52 -8.13
CA ALA A 292 -5.02 -3.64 -7.41
C ALA A 292 -4.31 -3.16 -6.14
N GLY A 293 -4.62 -3.76 -4.99
CA GLY A 293 -3.89 -3.48 -3.76
C GLY A 293 -2.44 -3.95 -3.86
N ILE A 294 -2.26 -5.23 -4.14
CA ILE A 294 -0.94 -5.88 -4.28
C ILE A 294 -0.87 -6.62 -5.61
N ILE A 295 0.25 -6.49 -6.31
CA ILE A 295 0.62 -7.33 -7.45
C ILE A 295 1.97 -7.97 -7.14
N VAL A 296 2.02 -9.29 -7.13
CA VAL A 296 3.22 -10.07 -6.81
C VAL A 296 3.56 -11.07 -7.91
N SER A 297 4.85 -11.21 -8.19
CA SER A 297 5.40 -12.28 -9.04
C SER A 297 6.81 -12.68 -8.59
N GLN A 298 7.25 -13.88 -8.97
CA GLN A 298 8.66 -14.33 -8.98
C GLN A 298 9.53 -13.95 -7.76
N GLY A 299 9.37 -14.63 -6.63
CA GLY A 299 10.27 -14.42 -5.48
C GLY A 299 10.16 -13.04 -4.82
N PHE A 300 9.13 -12.26 -5.15
CA PHE A 300 8.76 -11.07 -4.39
C PHE A 300 8.01 -11.49 -3.12
N ASN A 301 8.53 -11.07 -1.97
CA ASN A 301 7.96 -11.39 -0.67
C ASN A 301 7.46 -10.11 0.01
N VAL A 302 6.17 -10.06 0.30
CA VAL A 302 5.51 -8.94 0.97
C VAL A 302 5.08 -9.39 2.36
N THR A 303 5.43 -8.63 3.38
CA THR A 303 4.97 -8.85 4.76
C THR A 303 4.34 -7.58 5.29
N LEU A 304 3.05 -7.63 5.57
CA LEU A 304 2.28 -6.53 6.13
C LEU A 304 1.80 -6.92 7.54
N THR A 305 2.02 -6.03 8.50
CA THR A 305 1.57 -6.21 9.89
C THR A 305 0.61 -5.09 10.25
N ASP A 306 -0.56 -5.42 10.79
CA ASP A 306 -1.63 -4.49 11.17
C ASP A 306 -1.95 -3.47 10.07
N SER A 307 -1.84 -3.87 8.81
CA SER A 307 -1.98 -2.96 7.66
C SER A 307 -3.22 -3.31 6.85
N ASP A 308 -3.83 -2.27 6.29
CA ASP A 308 -4.98 -2.42 5.42
C ASP A 308 -4.60 -2.39 3.94
N VAL A 309 -5.22 -3.26 3.16
CA VAL A 309 -5.08 -3.37 1.71
C VAL A 309 -6.45 -3.29 1.07
N TYR A 310 -6.66 -2.29 0.23
CA TYR A 310 -7.93 -2.08 -0.48
C TYR A 310 -7.66 -2.08 -1.98
N GLY A 311 -8.25 -2.99 -2.74
CA GLY A 311 -8.27 -2.92 -4.20
C GLY A 311 -9.66 -2.56 -4.70
N GLU A 312 -9.82 -1.48 -5.47
CA GLU A 312 -11.10 -1.14 -6.11
C GLU A 312 -11.60 -2.25 -7.04
N ARG A 313 -10.68 -3.04 -7.61
CA ARG A 313 -10.99 -4.23 -8.38
C ARG A 313 -10.59 -5.50 -7.65
N THR A 314 -9.30 -5.66 -7.36
CA THR A 314 -8.75 -6.91 -6.80
C THR A 314 -7.83 -6.58 -5.63
N GLY A 315 -7.96 -7.31 -4.52
CA GLY A 315 -7.08 -7.08 -3.37
C GLY A 315 -5.64 -7.46 -3.69
N ILE A 316 -5.44 -8.72 -4.12
CA ILE A 316 -4.15 -9.32 -4.40
C ILE A 316 -4.18 -10.00 -5.77
N VAL A 317 -3.24 -9.63 -6.63
CA VAL A 317 -2.99 -10.26 -7.91
C VAL A 317 -1.70 -11.06 -7.83
N VAL A 318 -1.82 -12.35 -8.09
CA VAL A 318 -0.72 -13.30 -8.19
C VAL A 318 -0.41 -13.51 -9.66
N VAL A 319 0.81 -13.18 -10.10
CA VAL A 319 1.21 -13.26 -11.50
C VAL A 319 2.26 -14.34 -11.71
N SER A 320 1.99 -15.27 -12.63
CA SER A 320 2.99 -16.19 -13.18
C SER A 320 3.71 -15.52 -14.36
N ASN A 321 5.03 -15.61 -14.42
CA ASN A 321 5.81 -14.98 -15.49
C ASN A 321 6.80 -15.99 -16.12
N THR A 322 7.03 -15.83 -17.43
CA THR A 322 7.67 -16.77 -18.36
C THR A 322 9.20 -16.85 -18.25
N ALA A 323 9.84 -16.08 -17.37
CA ALA A 323 11.29 -16.08 -17.27
C ALA A 323 11.79 -17.35 -16.56
N SER A 324 12.19 -18.35 -17.36
CA SER A 324 13.02 -19.47 -16.92
C SER A 324 14.24 -18.96 -16.16
N ASP A 325 14.31 -19.24 -14.86
CA ASP A 325 15.55 -19.53 -14.09
C ASP A 325 15.53 -19.09 -12.62
N SER A 326 14.50 -18.38 -12.12
CA SER A 326 14.49 -18.04 -10.69
C SER A 326 13.80 -19.07 -9.81
N GLY A 327 12.66 -19.67 -10.20
CA GLY A 327 11.96 -20.70 -9.40
C GLY A 327 11.68 -20.31 -7.94
N LEU A 328 11.85 -19.03 -7.58
CA LEU A 328 11.76 -18.58 -6.20
C LEU A 328 10.29 -18.39 -5.85
N PRO A 329 9.81 -18.99 -4.76
CA PRO A 329 8.44 -18.81 -4.32
C PRO A 329 8.21 -17.34 -3.98
N ALA A 330 7.13 -16.77 -4.49
CA ALA A 330 6.69 -15.44 -4.07
C ALA A 330 5.64 -15.59 -2.96
N SER A 331 5.58 -14.61 -2.06
CA SER A 331 4.66 -14.67 -0.94
C SER A 331 4.05 -13.32 -0.58
N VAL A 332 2.83 -13.37 -0.08
CA VAL A 332 2.16 -12.26 0.60
C VAL A 332 1.75 -12.77 1.97
N THR A 333 2.26 -12.15 3.03
CA THR A 333 1.85 -12.42 4.40
C THR A 333 1.22 -11.17 4.99
N ILE A 334 0.00 -11.31 5.48
CA ILE A 334 -0.78 -10.26 6.12
C ILE A 334 -1.13 -10.75 7.53
N SER A 335 -0.59 -10.05 8.52
CA SER A 335 -0.71 -10.35 9.95
C SER A 335 -1.51 -9.24 10.60
N GLY A 336 -2.75 -9.48 11.01
CA GLY A 336 -3.68 -8.41 11.40
C GLY A 336 -4.12 -7.54 10.21
N GLY A 337 -4.85 -6.45 10.48
CA GLY A 337 -5.37 -5.53 9.46
C GLY A 337 -6.48 -6.09 8.58
N THR A 338 -6.88 -5.34 7.55
CA THR A 338 -7.99 -5.68 6.64
C THR A 338 -7.55 -5.73 5.19
N THR A 339 -7.89 -6.79 4.46
CA THR A 339 -7.70 -6.89 3.00
C THR A 339 -9.05 -7.03 2.32
N THR A 340 -9.38 -6.11 1.42
CA THR A 340 -10.63 -6.17 0.67
C THR A 340 -10.43 -5.97 -0.83
N SER A 341 -11.27 -6.60 -1.64
CA SER A 341 -11.51 -6.20 -3.03
C SER A 341 -12.82 -5.41 -3.16
N GLY A 342 -12.97 -4.70 -4.28
CA GLY A 342 -14.22 -4.09 -4.69
C GLY A 342 -14.98 -5.00 -5.65
N THR A 343 -14.77 -4.77 -6.96
CA THR A 343 -15.60 -5.38 -8.01
C THR A 343 -15.18 -6.78 -8.47
N GLY A 344 -13.95 -7.23 -8.15
CA GLY A 344 -13.43 -8.56 -8.50
C GLY A 344 -13.08 -9.39 -7.26
N ALA A 345 -12.45 -10.55 -7.48
CA ALA A 345 -12.02 -11.43 -6.40
C ALA A 345 -11.04 -10.75 -5.43
N LEU A 346 -11.00 -11.22 -4.18
CA LEU A 346 -9.96 -10.79 -3.24
C LEU A 346 -8.58 -11.19 -3.75
N ILE A 347 -8.41 -12.46 -4.10
CA ILE A 347 -7.19 -13.02 -4.70
C ILE A 347 -7.53 -13.46 -6.11
N ARG A 348 -6.70 -13.03 -7.06
CA ARG A 348 -6.79 -13.48 -8.44
C ARG A 348 -5.45 -14.02 -8.88
N SER A 349 -5.42 -15.24 -9.40
CA SER A 349 -4.28 -15.73 -10.17
C SER A 349 -4.36 -15.21 -11.60
N SER A 350 -3.24 -14.82 -12.17
CA SER A 350 -3.15 -14.32 -13.53
C SER A 350 -1.87 -14.81 -14.19
N SER A 351 -1.94 -14.96 -15.51
CA SER A 351 -0.88 -15.48 -16.33
C SER A 351 -0.63 -14.48 -17.47
N SER A 352 0.64 -14.20 -17.79
CA SER A 352 1.00 -13.23 -18.81
C SER A 352 1.34 -13.82 -20.18
N ASN A 353 1.39 -15.17 -20.32
CA ASN A 353 1.69 -15.83 -21.60
C ASN A 353 1.48 -17.36 -21.61
N GLU A 354 1.43 -17.95 -22.80
CA GLU A 354 1.12 -19.37 -23.08
C GLU A 354 2.18 -20.41 -22.66
N THR A 355 3.35 -20.00 -22.13
CA THR A 355 4.42 -20.92 -21.69
C THR A 355 4.89 -20.56 -20.29
N LEU A 356 4.44 -21.31 -19.28
CA LEU A 356 4.69 -20.99 -17.87
C LEU A 356 5.34 -22.15 -17.12
N TYR A 357 6.26 -21.77 -16.23
CA TYR A 357 6.75 -22.60 -15.13
C TYR A 357 5.90 -22.28 -13.89
N SER A 358 5.44 -23.31 -13.18
CA SER A 358 4.77 -23.12 -11.88
C SER A 358 5.73 -22.39 -10.95
N THR A 359 5.40 -21.17 -10.57
CA THR A 359 6.01 -20.54 -9.40
C THR A 359 5.06 -20.79 -8.24
N GLU A 360 5.54 -21.44 -7.17
CA GLU A 360 4.78 -21.56 -5.93
C GLU A 360 4.49 -20.15 -5.40
N MET A 361 3.20 -19.82 -5.26
CA MET A 361 2.75 -18.54 -4.74
C MET A 361 1.98 -18.80 -3.45
N THR A 362 2.38 -18.17 -2.35
CA THR A 362 1.67 -18.33 -1.07
C THR A 362 1.07 -17.02 -0.62
N VAL A 363 -0.23 -17.01 -0.32
CA VAL A 363 -0.90 -15.89 0.35
C VAL A 363 -1.30 -16.36 1.75
N THR A 364 -0.85 -15.66 2.78
CA THR A 364 -1.12 -16.00 4.18
C THR A 364 -1.82 -14.85 4.87
N PHE A 365 -2.99 -15.13 5.45
CA PHE A 365 -3.66 -14.27 6.40
C PHE A 365 -3.53 -14.88 7.79
N LYS A 366 -3.09 -14.10 8.77
CA LYS A 366 -2.90 -14.60 10.13
C LYS A 366 -3.07 -13.53 11.21
N ASP A 367 -2.98 -13.96 12.46
CA ASP A 367 -2.88 -13.11 13.64
C ASP A 367 -4.01 -12.04 13.72
N GLY A 368 -5.25 -12.43 13.38
CA GLY A 368 -6.42 -11.54 13.43
C GLY A 368 -6.74 -10.81 12.13
N ALA A 369 -6.04 -11.11 11.03
CA ALA A 369 -6.31 -10.50 9.72
C ALA A 369 -7.74 -10.76 9.25
N GLN A 370 -8.36 -9.74 8.63
CA GLN A 370 -9.69 -9.81 8.03
C GLN A 370 -9.56 -9.74 6.50
N ALA A 371 -10.02 -10.76 5.79
CA ALA A 371 -9.87 -10.90 4.35
C ALA A 371 -11.25 -11.06 3.68
N VAL A 372 -11.72 -10.08 2.92
CA VAL A 372 -13.10 -10.04 2.40
C VAL A 372 -13.15 -9.77 0.90
N GLY A 373 -13.69 -10.71 0.13
CA GLY A 373 -13.99 -10.51 -1.29
C GLY A 373 -15.20 -9.60 -1.47
N GLY A 374 -15.02 -8.38 -1.97
CA GLY A 374 -16.13 -7.42 -2.13
C GLY A 374 -17.19 -7.82 -3.13
N SER A 375 -16.83 -8.63 -4.14
CA SER A 375 -17.76 -9.25 -5.09
C SER A 375 -18.39 -10.55 -4.56
N GLY A 376 -18.08 -10.94 -3.31
CA GLY A 376 -18.38 -12.27 -2.77
C GLY A 376 -17.36 -13.34 -3.16
N VAL A 377 -16.41 -13.04 -4.06
CA VAL A 377 -15.38 -13.99 -4.51
C VAL A 377 -14.09 -13.79 -3.73
N PHE A 378 -13.64 -14.84 -3.05
CA PHE A 378 -12.37 -14.82 -2.33
C PHE A 378 -11.19 -15.19 -3.24
N TYR A 379 -11.35 -16.21 -4.07
CA TYR A 379 -10.32 -16.65 -5.03
C TYR A 379 -10.95 -16.92 -6.40
N GLU A 380 -10.30 -16.44 -7.46
CA GLU A 380 -10.63 -16.79 -8.84
C GLU A 380 -9.36 -17.13 -9.64
N THR A 381 -9.45 -18.16 -10.49
CA THR A 381 -8.46 -18.40 -11.54
C THR A 381 -8.65 -17.43 -12.71
N GLY A 382 -7.56 -16.87 -13.22
CA GLY A 382 -7.63 -15.98 -14.38
C GLY A 382 -7.97 -16.76 -15.66
N MET A 383 -8.95 -16.28 -16.43
CA MET A 383 -9.36 -16.86 -17.72
C MET A 383 -8.24 -16.87 -18.79
N LEU A 384 -7.29 -17.79 -18.72
CA LEU A 384 -6.50 -18.21 -19.89
C LEU A 384 -6.27 -19.73 -19.82
N PRO A 385 -6.59 -20.49 -20.87
CA PRO A 385 -6.70 -21.96 -20.87
C PRO A 385 -5.35 -22.70 -20.82
N THR A 386 -4.27 -22.04 -20.40
CA THR A 386 -2.91 -22.60 -20.38
C THR A 386 -2.29 -22.36 -19.00
N ALA A 387 -1.90 -23.47 -18.37
CA ALA A 387 -1.38 -23.61 -17.00
C ALA A 387 -0.80 -22.31 -16.39
N GLY A 388 -1.53 -21.70 -15.46
CA GLY A 388 -1.10 -20.54 -14.68
C GLY A 388 -0.25 -20.89 -13.45
N SER A 389 -0.03 -19.92 -12.55
CA SER A 389 0.48 -20.20 -11.20
C SER A 389 -0.65 -20.64 -10.28
N ALA A 390 -0.44 -21.77 -9.61
CA ALA A 390 -1.21 -22.19 -8.45
C ALA A 390 -0.96 -21.24 -7.26
N ALA A 391 -2.02 -20.86 -6.55
CA ALA A 391 -1.91 -20.16 -5.27
C ALA A 391 -2.19 -21.13 -4.13
N SER A 392 -1.26 -21.21 -3.18
CA SER A 392 -1.50 -21.75 -1.85
C SER A 392 -1.99 -20.63 -0.95
N ILE A 393 -3.19 -20.76 -0.40
CA ILE A 393 -3.81 -19.75 0.46
C ILE A 393 -3.92 -20.33 1.86
N ILE A 394 -3.38 -19.61 2.84
CA ILE A 394 -3.33 -20.01 4.24
C ILE A 394 -4.10 -18.98 5.06
N VAL A 395 -5.05 -19.44 5.86
CA VAL A 395 -5.82 -18.64 6.81
C VAL A 395 -5.60 -19.25 8.20
N GLN A 396 -4.85 -18.54 9.05
CA GLN A 396 -4.31 -19.11 10.27
C GLN A 396 -4.58 -18.26 11.51
N GLY A 397 -4.86 -18.92 12.63
CA GLY A 397 -4.90 -18.30 13.95
C GLY A 397 -6.26 -17.74 14.32
N ALA A 398 -6.58 -17.84 15.61
CA ALA A 398 -7.84 -17.38 16.16
C ALA A 398 -8.10 -15.89 15.88
N GLY A 399 -9.32 -15.56 15.49
CA GLY A 399 -9.73 -14.20 15.11
C GLY A 399 -9.41 -13.83 13.66
N THR A 400 -8.57 -14.58 12.95
CA THR A 400 -8.39 -14.43 11.51
C THR A 400 -9.63 -14.90 10.78
N ASN A 401 -10.12 -14.11 9.82
CA ASN A 401 -11.33 -14.40 9.07
C ASN A 401 -11.12 -14.19 7.56
N ALA A 402 -11.56 -15.15 6.76
CA ALA A 402 -11.60 -15.10 5.31
C ALA A 402 -13.04 -15.24 4.81
N VAL A 403 -13.52 -14.33 3.96
CA VAL A 403 -14.91 -14.31 3.50
C VAL A 403 -14.98 -14.26 1.98
N GLY A 404 -15.68 -15.24 1.42
CA GLY A 404 -16.04 -15.35 0.01
C GLY A 404 -15.88 -16.77 -0.54
N VAL A 405 -16.34 -16.95 -1.77
CA VAL A 405 -16.28 -18.23 -2.47
C VAL A 405 -14.94 -18.46 -3.16
N PHE A 406 -14.57 -19.73 -3.29
CA PHE A 406 -13.45 -20.19 -4.11
C PHE A 406 -13.96 -20.65 -5.47
N LEU A 407 -13.49 -20.02 -6.55
CA LEU A 407 -13.83 -20.35 -7.92
C LEU A 407 -12.58 -20.87 -8.64
N ASP A 408 -12.27 -22.14 -8.42
CA ASP A 408 -11.34 -22.88 -9.27
C ASP A 408 -12.07 -23.48 -10.48
N ASP A 409 -11.50 -23.29 -11.67
CA ASP A 409 -12.00 -23.85 -12.93
C ASP A 409 -11.38 -25.23 -13.26
N GLY A 410 -10.49 -25.75 -12.41
CA GLY A 410 -9.90 -27.09 -12.52
C GLY A 410 -8.95 -27.24 -13.71
N ALA A 411 -8.52 -26.14 -14.32
CA ALA A 411 -7.69 -26.14 -15.52
C ALA A 411 -6.19 -26.10 -15.18
N ASN A 412 -5.58 -27.27 -14.93
CA ASN A 412 -4.12 -27.47 -14.80
C ASN A 412 -3.42 -26.67 -13.68
N LEU A 413 -4.18 -26.14 -12.71
CA LEU A 413 -3.68 -25.48 -11.52
C LEU A 413 -3.92 -26.40 -10.33
N ILE A 414 -3.09 -26.29 -9.28
CA ILE A 414 -3.35 -26.94 -7.98
C ILE A 414 -3.59 -25.83 -6.96
N SER A 415 -4.83 -25.43 -6.74
CA SER A 415 -5.17 -24.50 -5.66
C SER A 415 -5.26 -25.23 -4.32
N THR A 416 -4.67 -24.65 -3.29
CA THR A 416 -4.76 -25.17 -1.92
C THR A 416 -5.31 -24.10 -1.01
N LEU A 417 -6.37 -24.40 -0.29
CA LEU A 417 -6.80 -23.63 0.88
C LEU A 417 -6.44 -24.39 2.14
N THR A 418 -5.70 -23.76 3.03
CA THR A 418 -5.44 -24.22 4.40
C THR A 418 -6.12 -23.28 5.37
N VAL A 419 -6.98 -23.80 6.23
CA VAL A 419 -7.56 -23.07 7.36
C VAL A 419 -7.13 -23.75 8.64
N SER A 420 -6.50 -23.03 9.57
CA SER A 420 -5.96 -23.64 10.78
C SER A 420 -5.95 -22.77 12.03
N ASP A 421 -5.68 -23.40 13.17
CA ASP A 421 -5.46 -22.75 14.48
C ASP A 421 -6.63 -21.88 14.94
N GLY A 422 -7.87 -22.34 14.74
CA GLY A 422 -9.08 -21.63 15.12
C GLY A 422 -9.47 -20.48 14.17
N ALA A 423 -8.80 -20.33 13.03
CA ALA A 423 -9.21 -19.39 11.99
C ALA A 423 -10.60 -19.72 11.43
N THR A 424 -11.24 -18.70 10.86
CA THR A 424 -12.56 -18.84 10.23
C THR A 424 -12.49 -18.60 8.73
N TRP A 425 -13.13 -19.48 7.96
CA TRP A 425 -13.44 -19.24 6.55
C TRP A 425 -14.95 -19.27 6.35
N SER A 426 -15.49 -18.24 5.69
CA SER A 426 -16.91 -18.16 5.34
C SER A 426 -17.10 -18.20 3.82
N SER A 427 -17.89 -19.16 3.36
CA SER A 427 -18.35 -19.30 1.97
C SER A 427 -19.84 -19.00 1.89
N VAL A 428 -20.25 -18.20 0.91
CA VAL A 428 -21.66 -17.97 0.58
C VAL A 428 -21.92 -18.58 -0.78
N GLY A 429 -22.53 -19.76 -0.79
CA GLY A 429 -22.66 -20.60 -1.97
C GLY A 429 -21.51 -21.58 -2.15
N SER A 430 -21.48 -22.17 -3.34
CA SER A 430 -20.52 -23.20 -3.73
C SER A 430 -19.07 -22.71 -3.78
N SER A 431 -18.13 -23.56 -3.34
CA SER A 431 -16.69 -23.34 -3.45
C SER A 431 -15.98 -24.55 -4.03
N ASN A 432 -15.10 -24.34 -5.00
CA ASN A 432 -14.30 -25.37 -5.64
C ASN A 432 -12.81 -25.02 -5.54
N MET A 433 -11.99 -26.01 -5.18
CA MET A 433 -10.53 -25.95 -5.11
C MET A 433 -9.95 -27.34 -5.31
N ASP A 434 -8.63 -27.50 -5.49
CA ASP A 434 -8.04 -28.83 -5.64
C ASP A 434 -7.78 -29.48 -4.27
N ASN A 435 -7.18 -28.73 -3.34
CA ASN A 435 -6.89 -29.21 -2.00
C ASN A 435 -7.51 -28.32 -0.94
N LEU A 436 -8.17 -28.93 0.05
CA LEU A 436 -8.68 -28.28 1.24
C LEU A 436 -8.07 -28.93 2.48
N ILE A 437 -7.38 -28.14 3.29
CA ILE A 437 -6.78 -28.56 4.56
C ILE A 437 -7.50 -27.81 5.68
N LEU A 438 -8.12 -28.55 6.60
CA LEU A 438 -8.76 -28.02 7.80
C LEU A 438 -8.08 -28.61 9.04
N ASP A 439 -7.50 -27.75 9.87
CA ASP A 439 -6.80 -28.15 11.09
C ASP A 439 -7.24 -27.29 12.28
N GLU A 440 -8.15 -27.81 13.11
CA GLU A 440 -8.81 -27.03 14.17
C GLU A 440 -9.49 -25.75 13.61
N ALA A 441 -10.07 -25.86 12.41
CA ALA A 441 -10.68 -24.76 11.69
C ALA A 441 -12.17 -24.53 12.02
N ASN A 442 -12.63 -23.31 11.76
CA ASN A 442 -14.05 -22.96 11.74
C ASN A 442 -14.47 -22.63 10.30
N VAL A 443 -15.52 -23.28 9.82
CA VAL A 443 -16.10 -23.02 8.49
C VAL A 443 -17.53 -22.51 8.67
N LEU A 444 -17.85 -21.37 8.07
CA LEU A 444 -19.21 -20.84 7.97
C LEU A 444 -19.70 -20.97 6.54
N LEU A 445 -20.54 -21.96 6.29
CA LEU A 445 -21.13 -22.20 4.99
C LEU A 445 -22.55 -21.64 4.94
N THR A 446 -22.80 -20.65 4.09
CA THR A 446 -24.15 -20.13 3.84
C THR A 446 -24.68 -20.72 2.54
N LEU A 447 -25.80 -21.44 2.60
CA LEU A 447 -26.43 -22.07 1.44
C LEU A 447 -27.48 -21.14 0.82
N ASP A 448 -27.36 -20.89 -0.48
CA ASP A 448 -28.32 -20.16 -1.31
C ASP A 448 -29.06 -21.06 -2.32
N SER A 449 -28.46 -22.20 -2.65
CA SER A 449 -28.97 -23.19 -3.57
C SER A 449 -28.92 -24.59 -2.97
N LEU A 450 -29.84 -25.47 -3.41
CA LEU A 450 -29.82 -26.90 -3.06
C LEU A 450 -28.57 -27.64 -3.59
N SER A 451 -27.85 -27.03 -4.54
CA SER A 451 -26.63 -27.58 -5.12
C SER A 451 -25.36 -27.10 -4.41
N ASP A 452 -25.46 -26.29 -3.37
CA ASP A 452 -24.29 -25.67 -2.77
C ASP A 452 -23.43 -26.65 -1.98
N THR A 453 -22.16 -26.72 -2.36
CA THR A 453 -21.16 -27.58 -1.72
C THR A 453 -19.78 -26.92 -1.71
N ILE A 454 -18.93 -27.40 -0.80
CA ILE A 454 -17.49 -27.20 -0.87
C ILE A 454 -16.86 -28.49 -1.42
N THR A 455 -16.12 -28.35 -2.51
CA THR A 455 -15.48 -29.49 -3.19
C THR A 455 -13.99 -29.26 -3.28
N ALA A 456 -13.23 -30.19 -2.69
CA ALA A 456 -11.80 -30.38 -2.92
C ALA A 456 -11.60 -31.43 -4.02
N GLY A 457 -11.21 -31.02 -5.23
CA GLY A 457 -11.07 -31.88 -6.40
C GLY A 457 -10.15 -33.08 -6.15
N ASP A 458 -9.06 -32.87 -5.43
CA ASP A 458 -8.03 -33.89 -5.16
C ASP A 458 -8.10 -34.38 -3.71
N THR A 459 -7.74 -33.54 -2.74
CA THR A 459 -7.56 -33.94 -1.35
C THR A 459 -8.31 -33.06 -0.37
N LEU A 460 -9.13 -33.68 0.48
CA LEU A 460 -9.64 -33.11 1.71
C LEU A 460 -8.80 -33.66 2.88
N THR A 461 -8.01 -32.81 3.52
CA THR A 461 -7.23 -33.17 4.71
C THR A 461 -7.90 -32.63 5.96
N LEU A 462 -8.20 -33.51 6.91
CA LEU A 462 -8.78 -33.14 8.19
C LEU A 462 -7.84 -33.50 9.34
N THR A 463 -7.47 -32.50 10.13
CA THR A 463 -6.71 -32.67 11.38
C THR A 463 -7.48 -32.01 12.53
N GLY A 464 -7.41 -32.59 13.72
CA GLY A 464 -8.10 -32.08 14.89
C GLY A 464 -9.64 -32.12 14.78
N ALA A 465 -10.30 -31.31 15.61
CA ALA A 465 -11.75 -31.13 15.58
C ALA A 465 -12.10 -29.85 14.85
N ASN A 466 -12.75 -29.96 13.69
CA ASN A 466 -13.16 -28.82 12.87
C ASN A 466 -14.64 -28.57 13.05
N SER A 467 -15.05 -27.30 13.07
CA SER A 467 -16.46 -26.91 13.19
C SER A 467 -16.99 -26.37 11.87
N VAL A 468 -18.20 -26.78 11.48
CA VAL A 468 -18.91 -26.28 10.31
C VAL A 468 -20.25 -25.74 10.75
N THR A 469 -20.44 -24.44 10.65
CA THR A 469 -21.74 -23.78 10.86
C THR A 469 -22.41 -23.58 9.53
N VAL A 470 -23.64 -24.08 9.38
CA VAL A 470 -24.42 -23.98 8.15
C VAL A 470 -25.53 -22.94 8.34
N GLY A 471 -25.44 -21.83 7.62
CA GLY A 471 -26.49 -20.84 7.48
C GLY A 471 -27.39 -21.15 6.29
N LEU A 472 -28.70 -20.95 6.43
CA LEU A 472 -29.69 -21.14 5.37
C LEU A 472 -30.25 -19.78 4.96
N THR A 473 -30.20 -19.44 3.68
CA THR A 473 -30.81 -18.20 3.17
C THR A 473 -32.30 -18.38 2.85
N ASN A 474 -33.00 -17.26 2.64
CA ASN A 474 -34.39 -17.30 2.19
C ASN A 474 -34.56 -17.98 0.82
N ASP A 475 -33.58 -17.85 -0.07
CA ASP A 475 -33.64 -18.45 -1.41
C ASP A 475 -33.49 -19.97 -1.33
N PHE A 476 -32.57 -20.45 -0.49
CA PHE A 476 -32.45 -21.88 -0.19
C PHE A 476 -33.76 -22.42 0.40
N LEU A 477 -34.33 -21.73 1.38
CA LEU A 477 -35.61 -22.11 1.99
C LEU A 477 -36.76 -22.10 0.99
N ALA A 478 -36.82 -21.11 0.08
CA ALA A 478 -37.82 -21.07 -0.97
C ALA A 478 -37.68 -22.25 -1.95
N ALA A 479 -36.46 -22.66 -2.28
CA ALA A 479 -36.19 -23.84 -3.10
C ALA A 479 -36.66 -25.13 -2.41
N VAL A 480 -36.47 -25.25 -1.10
CA VAL A 480 -37.00 -26.35 -0.28
C VAL A 480 -38.54 -26.44 -0.39
N LEU A 481 -39.27 -25.33 -0.22
CA LEU A 481 -40.75 -25.32 -0.31
C LEU A 481 -41.28 -25.70 -1.68
N ALA A 482 -40.53 -25.36 -2.73
CA ALA A 482 -40.93 -25.68 -4.09
C ALA A 482 -40.85 -27.19 -4.35
N ASP A 483 -39.93 -27.87 -3.68
CA ASP A 483 -39.62 -29.28 -3.93
C ASP A 483 -40.43 -30.22 -3.00
N SER A 484 -40.63 -29.85 -1.72
CA SER A 484 -41.29 -30.73 -0.75
C SER A 484 -41.74 -30.03 0.53
N THR A 485 -42.53 -30.72 1.36
CA THR A 485 -42.85 -30.29 2.73
C THR A 485 -41.70 -30.47 3.72
N TYR A 486 -40.74 -31.35 3.40
CA TYR A 486 -39.56 -31.64 4.22
C TYR A 486 -38.38 -31.96 3.32
N TYR A 487 -37.24 -31.32 3.59
CA TYR A 487 -35.98 -31.56 2.92
C TYR A 487 -34.96 -32.13 3.91
N ASP A 488 -34.41 -33.30 3.60
CA ASP A 488 -33.37 -33.95 4.39
C ASP A 488 -32.00 -33.56 3.79
N LEU A 489 -31.28 -32.71 4.51
CA LEU A 489 -29.94 -32.26 4.15
C LEU A 489 -28.90 -33.26 4.66
N ASP A 490 -28.10 -33.84 3.75
CA ASP A 490 -26.91 -34.61 4.10
C ASP A 490 -25.75 -33.66 4.38
N THR A 491 -25.45 -33.43 5.66
CA THR A 491 -24.35 -32.55 6.04
C THR A 491 -23.00 -33.15 5.68
N ASN A 492 -22.87 -34.48 5.57
CA ASN A 492 -21.60 -35.10 5.16
C ASN A 492 -21.28 -34.86 3.68
N ALA A 493 -22.29 -34.52 2.87
CA ALA A 493 -22.13 -34.19 1.46
C ALA A 493 -21.78 -32.71 1.23
N LEU A 494 -21.80 -31.86 2.27
CA LEU A 494 -21.54 -30.43 2.13
C LEU A 494 -20.07 -30.09 1.90
N ILE A 495 -19.15 -30.88 2.47
CA ILE A 495 -17.71 -30.73 2.27
C ILE A 495 -17.16 -32.07 1.82
N THR A 496 -16.64 -32.13 0.60
CA THR A 496 -16.22 -33.38 -0.04
C THR A 496 -14.83 -33.26 -0.63
N GLY A 497 -14.16 -34.41 -0.76
CA GLY A 497 -12.94 -34.53 -1.55
C GLY A 497 -12.79 -35.90 -2.19
N SER A 498 -12.04 -35.99 -3.29
CA SER A 498 -11.78 -37.27 -3.97
C SER A 498 -10.99 -38.23 -3.08
N THR A 499 -10.04 -37.68 -2.33
CA THR A 499 -9.29 -38.39 -1.30
C THR A 499 -9.53 -37.71 0.04
N LEU A 500 -9.88 -38.50 1.06
CA LEU A 500 -9.89 -38.06 2.44
C LEU A 500 -8.57 -38.48 3.11
N ASP A 501 -7.81 -37.50 3.60
CA ASP A 501 -6.57 -37.70 4.35
C ASP A 501 -6.70 -37.14 5.78
N GLY A 502 -5.96 -37.72 6.72
CA GLY A 502 -5.94 -37.32 8.12
C GLY A 502 -6.87 -38.11 9.04
N THR A 503 -6.88 -37.72 10.32
CA THR A 503 -7.61 -38.37 11.41
C THR A 503 -8.62 -37.45 12.10
N GLY A 504 -8.79 -36.24 11.58
CA GLY A 504 -9.71 -35.24 12.09
C GLY A 504 -11.17 -35.55 11.80
N SER A 505 -12.06 -34.66 12.23
CA SER A 505 -13.51 -34.78 12.03
C SER A 505 -14.16 -33.43 11.75
N LEU A 506 -15.32 -33.45 11.10
CA LEU A 506 -16.20 -32.30 10.87
C LEU A 506 -17.40 -32.38 11.82
N GLY A 507 -17.56 -31.37 12.68
CA GLY A 507 -18.74 -31.19 13.50
C GLY A 507 -19.69 -30.17 12.87
N TYR A 508 -20.89 -30.59 12.48
CA TYR A 508 -21.87 -29.71 11.84
C TYR A 508 -22.85 -29.10 12.85
N THR A 509 -23.14 -27.81 12.68
CA THR A 509 -24.24 -27.11 13.35
C THR A 509 -25.02 -26.34 12.30
N VAL A 510 -26.31 -26.67 12.13
CA VAL A 510 -27.19 -25.89 11.24
C VAL A 510 -27.87 -24.81 12.08
N LEU A 511 -27.79 -23.56 11.63
CA LEU A 511 -28.38 -22.42 12.32
C LEU A 511 -29.91 -22.53 12.25
N ASP A 512 -30.48 -22.92 13.38
CA ASP A 512 -31.91 -22.99 13.61
C ASP A 512 -32.48 -21.56 13.70
N HIS A 513 -33.19 -21.13 12.65
CA HIS A 513 -33.85 -19.82 12.57
C HIS A 513 -35.14 -19.74 13.41
N ASN A 514 -35.28 -20.53 14.48
CA ASN A 514 -36.47 -20.61 15.36
C ASN A 514 -36.87 -19.31 16.10
N ASP A 515 -36.47 -18.13 15.61
CA ASP A 515 -37.08 -16.86 15.98
C ASP A 515 -38.61 -16.95 15.83
N ALA A 516 -39.33 -16.26 16.72
CA ALA A 516 -40.79 -16.38 16.89
C ALA A 516 -41.65 -16.01 15.66
N GLY A 517 -41.04 -15.66 14.53
CA GLY A 517 -41.67 -15.42 13.23
C GLY A 517 -41.21 -16.36 12.09
N SER A 518 -40.30 -17.31 12.35
CA SER A 518 -39.91 -18.34 11.39
C SER A 518 -41.02 -19.37 11.20
N THR A 519 -41.26 -19.77 9.96
CA THR A 519 -42.21 -20.83 9.59
C THR A 519 -41.55 -22.20 9.50
N TRP A 520 -40.33 -22.36 10.03
CA TRP A 520 -39.48 -23.52 9.74
C TRP A 520 -38.93 -24.18 10.99
N THR A 521 -38.76 -25.50 10.91
CA THR A 521 -38.03 -26.28 11.92
C THR A 521 -36.79 -26.94 11.32
N VAL A 522 -35.70 -26.91 12.06
CA VAL A 522 -34.47 -27.67 11.78
C VAL A 522 -34.36 -28.80 12.82
N THR A 523 -34.44 -30.05 12.38
CA THR A 523 -34.38 -31.24 13.26
C THR A 523 -33.16 -32.08 12.91
N ASP A 524 -32.25 -32.27 13.87
CA ASP A 524 -31.16 -33.23 13.75
C ASP A 524 -31.72 -34.67 13.77
N LEU A 525 -31.49 -35.41 12.68
CA LEU A 525 -31.89 -36.81 12.54
C LEU A 525 -30.79 -37.78 12.97
N GLY A 526 -29.60 -37.28 13.29
CA GLY A 526 -28.40 -38.04 13.55
C GLY A 526 -27.67 -38.48 12.28
N SER A 527 -26.45 -39.03 12.45
CA SER A 527 -25.62 -39.58 11.37
C SER A 527 -25.31 -38.59 10.22
N GLY A 528 -25.31 -37.29 10.51
CA GLY A 528 -25.05 -36.23 9.52
C GLY A 528 -26.25 -35.89 8.64
N TRP A 529 -27.47 -36.18 9.10
CA TRP A 529 -28.69 -35.77 8.43
C TRP A 529 -29.44 -34.74 9.26
N VAL A 530 -29.90 -33.68 8.60
CA VAL A 530 -30.74 -32.65 9.21
C VAL A 530 -31.99 -32.46 8.38
N ARG A 531 -33.15 -32.55 9.01
CA ARG A 531 -34.45 -32.29 8.36
C ARG A 531 -34.83 -30.83 8.51
N ILE A 532 -35.13 -30.20 7.38
CA ILE A 532 -35.70 -28.87 7.28
C ILE A 532 -37.16 -29.04 6.88
N GLY A 533 -38.09 -28.53 7.69
CA GLY A 533 -39.53 -28.66 7.44
C GLY A 533 -40.26 -27.35 7.63
N ASP A 534 -41.28 -27.12 6.80
CA ASP A 534 -42.28 -26.08 7.07
C ASP A 534 -43.11 -26.52 8.28
N ILE A 535 -43.34 -25.61 9.22
CA ILE A 535 -44.21 -25.84 10.38
C ILE A 535 -45.66 -26.06 9.92
N SER A 536 -46.02 -25.65 8.70
CA SER A 536 -47.34 -25.78 8.07
C SER A 536 -48.48 -25.23 8.96
N ALA A 537 -48.83 -23.97 8.70
CA ALA A 537 -50.08 -23.31 9.07
C ALA A 537 -50.62 -23.55 10.49
N VAL A 538 -50.34 -22.63 11.41
CA VAL A 538 -51.34 -22.32 12.45
C VAL A 538 -52.64 -21.97 11.69
N PRO A 539 -53.76 -22.69 11.92
CA PRO A 539 -55.01 -22.36 11.23
C PRO A 539 -55.32 -20.88 11.42
N GLU A 540 -55.59 -20.16 10.32
CA GLU A 540 -55.89 -18.73 10.39
C GLU A 540 -56.89 -18.44 11.52
N PRO A 541 -56.80 -17.30 12.22
CA PRO A 541 -57.72 -16.94 13.30
C PRO A 541 -59.21 -17.13 12.93
N ALA A 542 -59.54 -16.99 11.64
CA ALA A 542 -60.86 -17.27 11.07
C ALA A 542 -61.34 -18.72 11.28
N THR A 543 -60.44 -19.70 11.25
CA THR A 543 -60.73 -21.12 11.47
C THR A 543 -61.13 -21.39 12.93
N TYR A 544 -60.44 -20.75 13.89
CA TYR A 544 -60.82 -20.80 15.31
C TYR A 544 -62.13 -20.07 15.57
N ALA A 545 -62.36 -18.93 14.92
CA ALA A 545 -63.62 -18.20 15.01
C ALA A 545 -64.80 -18.99 14.42
N ALA A 546 -64.59 -19.71 13.32
CA ALA A 546 -65.59 -20.57 12.70
C ALA A 546 -65.92 -21.79 13.58
N LEU A 547 -64.92 -22.42 14.20
CA LEU A 547 -65.16 -23.52 15.15
C LEU A 547 -65.89 -23.04 16.42
N ALA A 548 -65.51 -21.88 16.95
CA ALA A 548 -66.21 -21.26 18.08
C ALA A 548 -67.67 -20.90 17.72
N GLY A 549 -67.89 -20.35 16.52
CA GLY A 549 -69.23 -20.07 16.00
C GLY A 549 -70.08 -21.33 15.83
N LEU A 550 -69.49 -22.42 15.33
CA LEU A 550 -70.16 -23.71 15.20
C LEU A 550 -70.51 -24.32 16.58
N ALA A 551 -69.62 -24.20 17.56
CA ALA A 551 -69.85 -24.67 18.92
C ALA A 551 -70.97 -23.87 19.63
N ILE A 552 -71.03 -22.55 19.43
CA ILE A 552 -72.10 -21.69 19.95
C ILE A 552 -73.44 -22.03 19.28
N MET A 553 -73.44 -22.27 17.97
CA MET A 553 -74.64 -22.71 17.23
C MET A 553 -75.13 -24.09 17.68
N ALA A 554 -74.22 -25.05 17.88
CA ALA A 554 -74.55 -26.37 18.39
C ALA A 554 -75.13 -26.30 19.82
N TYR A 555 -74.54 -25.49 20.69
CA TYR A 555 -75.07 -25.23 22.03
C TYR A 555 -76.47 -24.61 21.98
N ALA A 556 -76.69 -23.61 21.13
CA ALA A 556 -78.00 -22.97 20.95
C ALA A 556 -79.08 -23.95 20.46
N VAL A 557 -78.74 -24.85 19.53
CA VAL A 557 -79.66 -25.90 19.04
C VAL A 557 -79.99 -26.91 20.12
N ILE A 558 -79.01 -27.34 20.92
CA ILE A 558 -79.22 -28.29 22.02
C ILE A 558 -80.09 -27.67 23.13
N VAL A 559 -79.84 -26.41 23.50
CA VAL A 559 -80.63 -25.70 24.51
C VAL A 559 -82.06 -25.46 24.02
N ARG A 560 -82.25 -25.14 22.73
CA ARG A 560 -83.58 -24.94 22.13
C ARG A 560 -84.38 -26.23 21.94
N ARG A 561 -83.75 -27.40 21.91
CA ARG A 561 -84.42 -28.72 21.95
C ARG A 561 -84.75 -29.21 23.36
N ARG A 562 -84.16 -28.60 24.40
CA ARG A 562 -84.37 -28.96 25.82
C ARG A 562 -85.32 -28.00 26.56
N ARG A 563 -85.78 -26.94 25.90
CA ARG A 563 -86.95 -26.13 26.28
C ARG A 563 -88.10 -26.50 25.36
#